data_AF-A0A382P381-F1
#
_entry.id   AF-A0A382P381-F1
#
_cell.length_a   1.000
_cell.length_b   1.000
_cell.length_c   1.000
_cell.angle_alpha   90.00
_cell.angle_beta   90.00
_cell.angle_gamma   90.00
#
_symmetry.space_group_name_H-M   'P 1'
#
loop_
_entity.id
_entity.type
_entity.pdbx_description
1 polymer ?
#
loop_
_entity_poly.entity_id
_entity_poly.type
_entity_poly.pdbx_seq_one_letter_code
_entity_poly.pdbx_strand_id
1 'polypeptide(L)' 'MKDINEVLPKVPNMRWGALMNKAPTNNKVNDLNKIFPHNGKWHTVFEEKDHTYIDGKIVWKKDKKSWT' A
#
# COMPACT_ATOMS: atom_id res chain seq x y z
N MET A 1 -10.04 -8.20 15.94
CA MET A 1 -9.21 -8.51 14.75
C MET A 1 -7.77 -8.17 15.13
N LYS A 2 -6.81 -9.08 14.94
CA LYS A 2 -5.40 -8.80 15.28
C LYS A 2 -4.79 -7.85 14.25
N ASP A 3 -3.88 -6.98 14.69
CA ASP A 3 -3.17 -6.08 13.77
C ASP A 3 -2.23 -6.89 12.88
N ILE A 4 -2.14 -6.53 11.60
CA ILE A 4 -1.28 -7.22 10.63
C ILE A 4 0.19 -7.20 11.05
N ASN A 5 0.62 -6.16 11.76
CA ASN A 5 1.98 -6.01 12.31
C ASN A 5 2.29 -6.95 13.48
N GLU A 6 1.26 -7.57 14.08
CA GLU A 6 1.44 -8.61 15.11
C GLU A 6 1.60 -10.00 14.50
N VAL A 7 1.12 -10.20 13.27
CA VAL A 7 1.06 -11.52 12.62
C VAL A 7 2.15 -11.69 11.57
N LEU A 8 2.45 -10.64 10.80
CA LEU A 8 3.42 -10.72 9.72
C LEU A 8 4.87 -10.70 10.23
N PRO A 9 5.79 -11.38 9.53
CA PRO A 9 7.18 -11.46 9.96
C PRO A 9 7.85 -10.09 9.98
N LYS A 10 8.65 -9.84 11.01
CA LYS A 10 9.47 -8.64 11.12
C LYS A 10 10.76 -8.86 10.33
N VAL A 11 10.91 -8.16 9.22
CA VAL A 11 12.10 -8.23 8.39
C VAL A 11 13.12 -7.18 8.87
N PRO A 12 14.37 -7.58 9.21
CA PRO A 12 15.41 -6.62 9.59
C PRO A 12 15.65 -5.60 8.48
N ASN A 13 15.82 -4.32 8.86
CA ASN A 13 16.02 -3.19 7.93
C ASN A 13 14.88 -2.94 6.93
N MET A 14 13.69 -3.49 7.17
CA MET A 14 12.51 -3.20 6.35
C MET A 14 12.10 -1.74 6.49
N ARG A 15 11.92 -1.05 5.36
CA ARG A 15 11.36 0.31 5.33
C ARG A 15 9.86 0.30 5.59
N TRP A 16 9.16 -0.56 4.87
CA TRP A 16 7.73 -0.86 5.02
C TRP A 16 7.47 -2.20 4.33
N GLY A 17 6.36 -2.85 4.66
CA GLY A 17 5.86 -4.04 3.97
C GLY A 17 4.44 -3.78 3.47
N ALA A 18 4.04 -4.41 2.36
CA ALA A 18 2.66 -4.31 1.86
C ALA A 18 2.11 -5.68 1.50
N LEU A 19 0.93 -6.00 2.03
CA LEU A 19 0.12 -7.13 1.59
C LEU A 19 -0.81 -6.65 0.47
N MET A 20 -0.67 -7.24 -0.72
CA MET A 20 -1.37 -6.81 -1.93
C MET A 20 -2.19 -7.93 -2.55
N ASN A 21 -3.35 -7.60 -3.14
CA ASN A 21 -4.17 -8.56 -3.91
C ASN A 21 -3.63 -8.82 -5.33
N LYS A 22 -2.76 -7.94 -5.83
CA LYS A 22 -2.11 -8.06 -7.13
C LYS A 22 -0.62 -7.87 -6.96
N ALA A 23 0.16 -8.56 -7.78
CA ALA A 23 1.60 -8.36 -7.82
C ALA A 23 1.91 -6.90 -8.19
N PRO A 24 2.71 -6.18 -7.40
CA PRO A 24 3.07 -4.81 -7.71
C PRO A 24 3.99 -4.74 -8.93
N THR A 25 3.88 -3.65 -9.68
CA THR A 25 4.87 -3.28 -10.71
C THR A 25 5.96 -2.39 -10.11
N ASN A 26 7.13 -2.29 -10.75
CA ASN A 26 8.22 -1.42 -10.28
C ASN A 26 7.77 0.04 -10.07
N ASN A 27 6.93 0.57 -10.96
CA ASN A 27 6.37 1.91 -10.82
C ASN A 27 5.52 2.04 -9.56
N LYS A 28 4.70 1.02 -9.26
CA LYS A 28 3.88 1.00 -8.05
C LYS A 28 4.73 1.00 -6.80
N VAL A 29 5.79 0.19 -6.75
CA VAL A 29 6.72 0.16 -5.62
C VAL A 29 7.34 1.54 -5.38
N ASN A 30 7.70 2.26 -6.45
CA ASN A 30 8.21 3.63 -6.36
C ASN A 30 7.18 4.62 -5.81
N ASP A 31 5.91 4.48 -6.15
CA ASP A 31 4.85 5.31 -5.58
C ASP A 31 4.59 4.98 -4.11
N LEU A 32 4.55 3.70 -3.75
CA LEU A 32 4.40 3.25 -2.37
C LEU A 32 5.57 3.74 -1.49
N ASN A 33 6.79 3.76 -2.03
CA ASN A 33 7.96 4.34 -1.36
C ASN A 33 7.82 5.84 -1.02
N LYS A 34 6.97 6.59 -1.75
CA LYS A 34 6.71 8.01 -1.47
C LYS A 34 5.59 8.20 -0.44
N ILE A 35 4.69 7.22 -0.33
CA ILE A 35 3.48 7.29 0.50
C ILE A 35 3.77 6.74 1.90
N PHE A 36 4.45 5.59 1.98
CA PHE A 36 4.65 4.91 3.25
C PHE A 36 5.87 5.44 4.01
N PRO A 37 5.72 5.75 5.30
CA PRO A 37 6.85 6.10 6.14
C PRO A 37 7.79 4.90 6.29
N HIS A 38 9.09 5.16 6.39
CA HIS A 38 10.09 4.12 6.62
C HIS A 38 10.12 3.68 8.10
N ASN A 39 9.03 3.09 8.57
CA ASN A 39 8.82 2.70 9.97
C ASN A 39 8.83 1.17 10.21
N GLY A 40 9.10 0.39 9.16
CA GLY A 40 9.13 -1.07 9.21
C GLY A 40 7.77 -1.71 9.50
N LYS A 41 6.66 -1.01 9.25
CA LYS A 41 5.31 -1.55 9.41
C LYS A 41 4.80 -2.17 8.12
N TRP A 42 3.93 -3.16 8.30
CA TRP A 42 3.12 -3.77 7.28
C TRP A 42 1.84 -2.96 7.07
N HIS A 43 1.53 -2.76 5.79
CA HIS A 43 0.34 -2.09 5.28
C HIS A 43 -0.48 -3.06 4.43
N THR A 44 -1.77 -2.84 4.34
CA THR A 44 -2.65 -3.57 3.40
C THR A 44 -2.96 -2.69 2.21
N VAL A 45 -2.78 -3.20 0.99
CA VAL A 45 -3.05 -2.45 -0.24
C VAL A 45 -3.89 -3.32 -1.18
N PHE A 46 -5.19 -3.05 -1.23
CA PHE A 46 -6.12 -3.75 -2.11
C PHE A 46 -6.49 -2.86 -3.29
N GLU A 47 -6.06 -3.23 -4.48
CA GLU A 47 -6.34 -2.48 -5.70
C GLU A 47 -7.62 -2.98 -6.35
N GLU A 48 -8.64 -2.12 -6.33
CA GLU A 48 -9.87 -2.26 -7.10
C GLU A 48 -9.76 -1.52 -8.44
N LYS A 49 -10.80 -1.59 -9.27
CA LYS A 49 -10.83 -0.89 -10.58
C LYS A 49 -10.65 0.62 -10.40
N ASP A 50 -11.51 1.25 -9.61
CA ASP A 50 -11.61 2.71 -9.52
C ASP A 50 -10.92 3.31 -8.28
N HIS A 51 -10.58 2.46 -7.31
CA HIS A 51 -10.01 2.88 -6.04
C HIS A 51 -9.03 1.85 -5.50
N THR A 52 -8.33 2.21 -4.45
CA THR A 52 -7.38 1.36 -3.75
C THR A 52 -7.63 1.50 -2.26
N TYR A 53 -7.80 0.40 -1.55
CA TYR A 53 -7.85 0.43 -0.10
C TYR A 53 -6.43 0.36 0.44
N ILE A 54 -6.03 1.34 1.24
CA ILE A 54 -4.77 1.34 1.99
C ILE A 54 -5.11 1.34 3.48
N ASP A 55 -4.75 0.29 4.20
CA ASP A 55 -5.06 0.12 5.63
C ASP A 55 -6.55 0.32 5.94
N GLY A 56 -7.42 -0.21 5.07
CA GLY A 56 -8.87 -0.06 5.14
C GLY A 56 -9.40 1.32 4.73
N LYS A 57 -8.54 2.30 4.42
CA LYS A 57 -8.94 3.61 3.92
C LYS A 57 -9.02 3.61 2.40
N ILE A 58 -10.10 4.14 1.86
CA ILE A 58 -10.27 4.27 0.41
C ILE A 58 -9.42 5.42 -0.14
N VAL A 59 -8.58 5.10 -1.11
CA VAL A 59 -7.80 6.03 -1.91
C VAL A 59 -8.32 5.91 -3.34
N TRP A 60 -9.09 6.90 -3.76
CA TRP A 60 -9.58 6.97 -5.14
C TRP A 60 -8.38 7.10 -6.07
N LYS A 61 -8.32 6.24 -7.10
CA LYS A 61 -7.41 6.50 -8.21
C LYS A 61 -7.94 7.78 -8.83
N LYS A 62 -7.16 8.86 -8.78
CA LYS A 62 -7.52 10.08 -9.51
C LYS A 62 -7.66 9.68 -10.97
N ASP A 63 -8.88 9.57 -11.48
CA ASP A 63 -9.06 9.21 -12.88
C ASP A 63 -9.12 10.45 -13.79
N LYS A 64 -8.14 10.43 -14.71
CA LYS A 64 -7.77 11.21 -15.90
C LYS A 64 -7.91 12.72 -15.97
N LYS A 65 -8.76 13.31 -15.18
CA LYS A 65 -9.03 14.72 -15.19
C LYS A 65 -8.29 15.30 -13.94
N SER A 66 -7.55 16.42 -13.87
CA SER A 66 -7.10 17.41 -14.84
C SER A 66 -8.16 17.83 -15.86
N TRP A 67 -9.43 17.48 -15.66
CA TRP A 67 -10.63 18.20 -15.19
C TRP A 67 -11.03 19.38 -16.07
N THR A 68 -10.34 19.58 -17.18
CA THR A 68 -10.76 20.29 -18.38
C THR A 68 -11.14 19.26 -19.45
#